data_AF-A0A2D6GA97-F1
#
_entry.id   AF-A0A2D6GA97-F1
#
_cell.length_a   1.000
_cell.length_b   1.000
_cell.length_c   1.000
_cell.angle_alpha   90.00
_cell.angle_beta   90.00
_cell.angle_gamma   90.00
#
_symmetry.space_group_name_H-M   'P 1'
#
loop_
_entity.id
_entity.type
_entity.pdbx_description
1 polymer ?
#
loop_
_entity_poly.entity_id
_entity_poly.type
_entity_poly.pdbx_seq_one_letter_code
_entity_poly.pdbx_strand_id
1 'polypeptide(L)'
;MLSFASLGVLLGSLLSTARAAQGAGLLLFFVMWIISGAGPPEAVLGDTMTLIADALPLKHVTTLLQDPWIGLGWNAAEMVIVTGVFVASALLSLRFFRWE
;
A
#
# COMPACT_ATOMS: atom_id res chain seq x y z
N MET A 1 1.50 -1.53 9.11
CA MET A 1 0.12 -1.06 9.42
C MET A 1 -0.05 0.45 9.26
N LEU A 2 0.88 1.29 9.72
CA LEU A 2 0.76 2.76 9.61
C LEU A 2 0.58 3.26 8.17
N SER A 3 1.30 2.70 7.19
CA SER A 3 1.17 3.07 5.77
C SER A 3 -0.21 2.74 5.18
N PHE A 4 -0.87 1.67 5.65
CA PHE A 4 -2.25 1.35 5.25
C PHE A 4 -3.25 2.29 5.89
N ALA A 5 -3.05 2.60 7.17
CA ALA A 5 -3.90 3.55 7.88
C ALA A 5 -3.83 4.94 7.24
N SER A 6 -2.64 5.43 6.89
CA SER A 6 -2.47 6.75 6.25
C SER A 6 -3.08 6.80 4.85
N LEU A 7 -3.06 5.70 4.08
CA LEU A 7 -3.79 5.60 2.82
C LEU A 7 -5.31 5.67 3.03
N GLY A 8 -5.84 5.00 4.07
CA GLY A 8 -7.25 5.11 4.43
C GLY A 8 -7.65 6.54 4.80
N VAL A 9 -6.81 7.25 5.57
CA VAL A 9 -7.03 8.66 5.93
C VAL A 9 -6.96 9.55 4.69
N LEU A 10 -6.02 9.30 3.77
CA LEU A 10 -5.93 10.01 2.49
C LEU A 10 -7.22 9.84 1.67
N LEU A 11 -7.73 8.61 1.53
CA LEU A 11 -9.00 8.35 0.84
C LEU A 11 -10.18 9.08 1.51
N GLY A 12 -10.23 9.07 2.84
CA GLY A 12 -11.23 9.80 3.62
C GLY A 12 -11.15 11.33 3.45
N SER A 13 -9.94 11.88 3.28
CA SER A 13 -9.75 13.30 3.00
C SER A 13 -10.13 13.71 1.57
N LEU A 14 -10.01 12.79 0.61
CA LEU A 14 -10.26 13.06 -0.81
C LEU A 14 -11.72 12.85 -1.20
N LEU A 15 -12.42 11.93 -0.53
CA LEU A 15 -13.78 11.52 -0.86
C LEU A 15 -14.80 12.22 0.04
N SER A 16 -15.92 12.63 -0.52
CA SER A 16 -16.93 13.46 0.17
C SER A 16 -17.79 12.72 1.20
N THR A 17 -17.74 11.38 1.23
CA THR A 17 -18.55 10.58 2.17
C THR A 17 -17.77 9.38 2.71
N ALA A 18 -18.05 9.00 3.96
CA ALA A 18 -17.46 7.81 4.58
C ALA A 18 -17.78 6.52 3.81
N ARG A 19 -18.97 6.41 3.20
CA ARG A 19 -19.36 5.26 2.37
C ARG A 19 -18.52 5.16 1.10
N ALA A 20 -18.28 6.28 0.41
CA ALA A 20 -17.42 6.30 -0.76
C ALA A 20 -15.98 5.93 -0.40
N ALA A 21 -15.46 6.46 0.72
CA ALA A 21 -14.12 6.13 1.22
C ALA A 21 -13.97 4.64 1.56
N GLN A 22 -14.96 4.04 2.23
CA GLN A 22 -14.95 2.59 2.51
C GLN A 22 -14.97 1.75 1.23
N GLY A 23 -15.86 2.07 0.28
CA GLY A 23 -15.95 1.35 -0.99
C GLY A 23 -14.66 1.44 -1.81
N ALA A 24 -14.11 2.65 -1.94
CA ALA A 24 -12.84 2.87 -2.63
C ALA A 24 -11.67 2.17 -1.93
N GLY A 25 -11.61 2.23 -0.60
CA GLY A 25 -10.57 1.57 0.18
C GLY A 25 -10.60 0.05 0.03
N LEU A 26 -11.80 -0.55 0.01
CA LEU A 26 -11.95 -1.98 -0.19
C LEU A 26 -11.55 -2.42 -1.60
N LEU A 27 -11.96 -1.67 -2.63
CA LEU A 27 -11.54 -1.92 -4.01
C LEU A 27 -10.03 -1.82 -4.16
N LEU A 28 -9.43 -0.75 -3.63
CA LEU A 28 -7.98 -0.55 -3.66
C LEU A 28 -7.25 -1.69 -2.95
N PHE A 29 -7.75 -2.12 -1.79
CA PHE A 29 -7.20 -3.25 -1.05
C PHE A 29 -7.21 -4.54 -1.89
N PHE A 30 -8.34 -4.88 -2.53
CA PHE A 30 -8.42 -6.09 -3.35
C PHE A 30 -7.54 -6.01 -4.59
N VAL A 31 -7.48 -4.87 -5.27
CA VAL A 31 -6.57 -4.65 -6.40
C VAL A 31 -5.12 -4.85 -5.97
N MET A 32 -4.74 -4.27 -4.83
CA MET A 32 -3.40 -4.45 -4.29
C MET A 32 -3.13 -5.91 -3.94
N TRP A 33 -4.08 -6.59 -3.29
CA TRP A 33 -3.92 -7.98 -2.86
C TRP A 33 -3.73 -8.95 -4.02
N ILE A 34 -4.45 -8.76 -5.14
CA ILE A 34 -4.34 -9.61 -6.32
C ILE A 34 -2.99 -9.40 -7.03
N ILE A 35 -2.46 -8.18 -7.05
CA ILE A 35 -1.30 -7.80 -7.85
C ILE A 35 0.02 -7.91 -7.08
N SER A 36 0.06 -7.59 -5.79
CA SER A 36 1.30 -7.57 -4.96
C SER A 36 1.80 -8.94 -4.50
N GLY A 37 1.53 -10.02 -5.23
CA GLY A 37 2.07 -11.35 -4.89
C GLY A 37 1.45 -12.03 -3.67
N ALA A 38 0.46 -11.41 -3.00
CA ALA A 38 -0.27 -12.01 -1.88
C ALA A 38 -1.29 -13.08 -2.33
N GLY A 39 -1.65 -13.08 -3.63
CA GLY A 39 -2.45 -14.13 -4.28
C GLY A 39 -1.58 -15.04 -5.17
N PRO A 40 -1.33 -14.69 -6.44
CA PRO A 40 -0.45 -15.46 -7.34
C PRO A 40 1.04 -15.17 -7.06
N PRO A 41 1.96 -16.16 -7.11
CA PRO A 41 3.39 -15.92 -7.00
C PRO A 41 3.90 -14.92 -8.03
N GLU A 42 4.84 -14.04 -7.67
CA GLU A 42 5.41 -13.06 -8.63
C GLU A 42 6.00 -13.71 -9.87
N ALA A 43 6.53 -14.94 -9.74
CA ALA A 43 7.10 -15.71 -10.85
C ALA A 43 6.10 -16.07 -11.97
N VAL A 44 4.79 -15.95 -11.72
CA VAL A 44 3.74 -16.17 -12.73
C VAL A 44 3.05 -14.88 -13.18
N LEU A 45 3.45 -13.72 -12.64
CA LEU A 45 3.02 -12.42 -13.14
C LEU A 45 3.81 -12.07 -14.41
N GLY A 46 3.12 -11.60 -15.46
CA GLY A 46 3.80 -11.03 -16.62
C GLY A 46 4.45 -9.69 -16.29
N ASP A 47 5.45 -9.28 -17.08
CA ASP A 47 6.29 -8.09 -16.83
C ASP A 47 5.51 -6.83 -16.44
N THR A 48 4.39 -6.55 -17.12
CA THR A 48 3.53 -5.39 -16.84
C THR A 48 2.87 -5.47 -15.46
N MET A 49 2.42 -6.64 -15.03
CA MET A 49 1.81 -6.80 -13.69
C MET A 49 2.86 -6.65 -12.60
N THR A 50 4.07 -7.17 -12.81
CA THR A 50 5.19 -7.01 -11.88
C THR A 50 5.55 -5.53 -11.72
N LEU A 51 5.62 -4.78 -12.83
CA LEU A 51 5.89 -3.34 -12.78
C LEU A 51 4.79 -2.55 -12.03
N ILE A 52 3.53 -2.96 -12.16
CA ILE A 52 2.44 -2.37 -11.37
C ILE A 52 2.57 -2.76 -9.90
N ALA A 53 2.90 -4.03 -9.61
CA ALA A 53 3.10 -4.53 -8.25
C ALA A 53 4.21 -3.76 -7.51
N ASP A 54 5.29 -3.42 -8.21
CA ASP A 54 6.43 -2.65 -7.70
C ASP A 54 6.05 -1.22 -7.29
N ALA A 55 4.94 -0.69 -7.81
CA ALA A 55 4.43 0.62 -7.39
C ALA A 55 3.51 0.53 -6.17
N LEU A 56 3.09 -0.68 -5.77
CA LEU A 56 2.09 -0.88 -4.73
C LEU A 56 2.75 -1.09 -3.36
N PRO A 57 2.32 -0.33 -2.32
CA PRO A 57 2.90 -0.44 -0.99
C PRO A 57 2.67 -1.79 -0.32
N LEU A 58 1.66 -2.56 -0.76
CA LEU A 58 1.41 -3.88 -0.20
C LEU A 58 2.55 -4.85 -0.51
N LYS A 59 3.15 -4.78 -1.71
CA LYS A 59 4.28 -5.63 -2.11
C LYS A 59 5.43 -5.49 -1.10
N HIS A 60 5.82 -4.25 -0.86
CA HIS A 60 6.91 -3.91 0.04
C HIS A 60 6.63 -4.32 1.49
N VAL A 61 5.38 -4.18 1.94
CA VAL A 61 4.95 -4.67 3.26
C VAL A 61 4.99 -6.19 3.35
N THR A 62 4.58 -6.92 2.31
CA THR A 62 4.64 -8.38 2.29
C THR A 62 6.08 -8.89 2.32
N THR A 63 6.98 -8.28 1.54
CA THR A 63 8.42 -8.61 1.54
C THR A 63 9.05 -8.36 2.91
N LEU A 64 8.75 -7.22 3.55
CA LEU A 64 9.22 -6.94 4.92
C LEU A 64 8.79 -7.96 5.97
N LEU A 65 7.62 -8.55 5.80
CA LEU A 65 7.11 -9.59 6.69
C LEU A 65 7.74 -10.95 6.36
N GLN A 66 7.93 -11.24 5.07
CA GLN A 66 8.45 -12.53 4.60
C GLN A 66 9.96 -12.69 4.84
N ASP A 67 10.77 -11.67 4.52
CA ASP A 67 12.24 -11.75 4.57
C ASP A 67 12.78 -12.22 5.94
N PRO A 68 12.29 -11.71 7.09
CA PRO A 68 12.69 -12.24 8.39
C PRO A 68 12.24 -13.68 8.65
N TRP A 69 11.07 -14.09 8.14
CA TRP A 69 10.53 -15.45 8.32
C TRP A 69 11.34 -16.51 7.57
N ILE A 70 11.86 -16.16 6.39
CA ILE A 70 12.68 -17.07 5.58
C ILE A 70 14.18 -16.95 5.87
N GLY A 71 14.56 -16.18 6.89
CA GLY A 71 15.95 -16.05 7.34
C GLY A 71 16.80 -15.07 6.55
N LEU A 72 16.21 -14.25 5.67
CA LEU A 72 16.90 -13.19 4.92
C LEU A 72 17.13 -11.91 5.77
N GLY A 73 16.50 -11.81 6.94
CA GLY A 73 16.65 -10.69 7.85
C GLY A 73 15.76 -9.50 7.48
N TRP A 74 16.06 -8.32 8.05
CA TRP A 74 15.28 -7.10 7.78
C TRP A 74 15.76 -6.40 6.51
N ASN A 75 14.82 -6.11 5.62
CA ASN A 75 15.10 -5.43 4.37
C ASN A 75 14.99 -3.91 4.51
N ALA A 76 16.13 -3.23 4.64
CA ALA A 76 16.18 -1.78 4.86
C ALA A 76 15.59 -0.98 3.68
N ALA A 77 15.76 -1.45 2.44
CA ALA A 77 15.21 -0.77 1.26
C ALA A 77 13.68 -0.75 1.31
N GLU A 78 13.08 -1.90 1.61
CA GLU A 78 11.63 -2.03 1.76
C GLU A 78 11.09 -1.19 2.92
N MET A 79 11.83 -1.10 4.03
CA MET A 79 11.47 -0.21 5.15
C MET A 79 11.39 1.25 4.69
N VAL A 80 12.39 1.73 3.96
CA VAL A 80 12.41 3.10 3.45
C VAL A 80 11.22 3.36 2.52
N ILE A 81 10.88 2.41 1.65
CA ILE A 81 9.73 2.56 0.74
C ILE A 81 8.42 2.65 1.53
N VAL A 82 8.19 1.73 2.46
CA VAL A 82 6.96 1.69 3.28
C VAL A 82 6.82 2.92 4.17
N THR A 83 7.92 3.43 4.72
CA THR A 83 7.95 4.70 5.46
C THR A 83 7.72 5.90 4.54
N GLY A 84 8.32 5.91 3.35
CA GLY A 84 8.11 6.94 2.34
C GLY A 84 6.65 7.06 1.93
N VAL A 85 5.97 5.93 1.71
CA VAL A 85 4.54 5.90 1.40
C VAL A 85 3.71 6.44 2.57
N PHE A 86 4.04 6.07 3.81
CA PHE A 86 3.37 6.61 4.99
C PHE A 86 3.49 8.13 5.07
N VAL A 87 4.70 8.66 4.94
CA VAL A 87 4.96 10.12 4.99
C VAL A 87 4.25 10.83 3.85
N ALA A 88 4.34 10.33 2.61
CA ALA A 88 3.69 10.92 1.45
C ALA A 88 2.16 10.95 1.61
N SER A 89 1.54 9.83 2.00
CA SER A 89 0.09 9.76 2.20
C SER A 89 -0.38 10.63 3.36
N ALA A 90 0.38 10.71 4.46
CA ALA A 90 0.07 11.62 5.57
C ALA A 90 0.14 13.09 5.15
N LEU A 91 1.20 13.51 4.45
CA LEU A 91 1.37 14.88 3.96
C LEU A 91 0.28 15.27 2.94
N LEU A 92 -0.02 14.37 2.00
CA LEU A 92 -1.10 14.58 1.04
C LEU A 92 -2.45 14.67 1.76
N SER A 93 -2.68 13.83 2.76
CA SER A 93 -3.91 13.89 3.55
C SER A 93 -4.06 15.24 4.24
N LEU A 94 -3.02 15.75 4.90
CA LEU A 94 -3.05 17.10 5.51
C LEU A 94 -3.34 18.20 4.48
N ARG A 95 -2.83 18.07 3.25
CA ARG A 95 -3.04 19.04 2.17
C ARG A 95 -4.46 19.03 1.60
N PHE A 96 -5.08 17.86 1.50
CA PHE A 96 -6.44 17.68 0.98
C PHE A 96 -7.51 17.63 2.07
N PHE A 97 -7.10 17.60 3.34
CA PHE A 97 -8.01 17.61 4.47
C PHE A 97 -8.91 18.84 4.40
N ARG A 98 -10.22 18.60 4.37
CA ARG A 98 -11.23 19.64 4.37
C ARG A 98 -11.44 20.04 5.82
N TRP A 99 -10.87 21.19 6.20
CA TRP A 99 -10.97 21.77 7.54
C TRP A 99 -12.35 22.40 7.79
N GLU A 100 -13.42 21.67 7.44
CA GLU A 100 -14.82 22.06 7.65
C GLU A 100 -15.34 21.57 9.00
#